data_AF-A0A3M7PG99-F1
#
_entry.id   AF-A0A3M7PG99-F1
#
_cell.length_a   1.000
_cell.length_b   1.000
_cell.length_c   1.000
_cell.angle_alpha   90.00
_cell.angle_beta   90.00
_cell.angle_gamma   90.00
#
_symmetry.space_group_name_H-M   'P 1'
#
loop_
_entity.id
_entity.type
_entity.pdbx_description
1 polymer ?
#
loop_
_entity_poly.entity_id
_entity_poly.type
_entity_poly.pdbx_seq_one_letter_code
_entity_poly.pdbx_strand_id
1 'polypeptide(L)'
;MKQPLFHLLRKSAKYVQILQNCTLFKNVRDFVKIFMYLKCYFFTVEFGLCRQNGELRAYGAGLLSSISELKHALSGKANIKKFDPEVTINQECLITTFQECYYESASFNEAKLRMREFAMKIKRPFAVRYNPYNQSIEILSKTQHVSNIISDLKGDICIIFDALKKIEDSNEANNNSKFSFQYKKLEEAFRNLSLDLQDTE
;
A
#
# COMPACT_ATOMS: atom_id res chain seq x y z
N MET A 1 -23.58 -5.10 4.50
CA MET A 1 -22.93 -3.77 4.28
C MET A 1 -21.83 -3.39 5.28
N LYS A 2 -21.52 -4.14 6.36
CA LYS A 2 -20.47 -3.80 7.34
C LYS A 2 -19.04 -4.30 7.02
N GLN A 3 -18.87 -5.19 6.04
CA GLN A 3 -17.56 -5.73 5.66
C GLN A 3 -16.61 -4.81 4.84
N PRO A 4 -17.08 -3.86 4.00
CA PRO A 4 -16.16 -3.02 3.23
C PRO A 4 -15.43 -1.97 4.09
N LEU A 5 -16.03 -1.49 5.19
CA LEU A 5 -15.45 -0.43 6.02
C LEU A 5 -14.26 -0.91 6.85
N PHE A 6 -14.31 -2.11 7.44
CA PHE A 6 -13.16 -2.72 8.13
C PHE A 6 -12.02 -3.06 7.15
N HIS A 7 -12.35 -3.47 5.93
CA HIS A 7 -11.36 -3.70 4.87
C HIS A 7 -10.72 -2.38 4.41
N LEU A 8 -11.52 -1.31 4.34
CA LEU A 8 -11.06 0.04 4.05
C LEU A 8 -10.15 0.58 5.16
N LEU A 9 -10.52 0.36 6.43
CA LEU A 9 -9.71 0.72 7.62
C LEU A 9 -8.39 -0.06 7.70
N ARG A 10 -8.38 -1.37 7.43
CA ARG A 10 -7.12 -2.15 7.33
C ARG A 10 -6.23 -1.70 6.17
N LYS A 11 -6.84 -1.27 5.06
CA LYS A 11 -6.10 -0.76 3.89
C LYS A 11 -5.61 0.67 4.09
N SER A 12 -6.38 1.52 4.77
CA SER A 12 -5.95 2.87 5.16
C SER A 12 -4.84 2.81 6.20
N ALA A 13 -4.87 1.86 7.14
CA ALA A 13 -3.75 1.64 8.08
C ALA A 13 -2.42 1.37 7.36
N LYS A 14 -2.43 0.55 6.28
CA LYS A 14 -1.23 0.36 5.44
C LYS A 14 -0.82 1.62 4.68
N TYR A 15 -1.76 2.50 4.34
CA TYR A 15 -1.49 3.77 3.67
C TYR A 15 -0.90 4.79 4.65
N VAL A 16 -1.48 4.90 5.85
CA VAL A 16 -0.94 5.65 6.99
C VAL A 16 0.46 5.15 7.35
N GLN A 17 0.71 3.83 7.27
CA GLN A 17 2.03 3.27 7.48
C GLN A 17 3.06 3.74 6.45
N ILE A 18 2.67 3.82 5.18
CA ILE A 18 3.53 4.35 4.11
C ILE A 18 3.82 5.84 4.37
N LEU A 19 2.84 6.61 4.84
CA LEU A 19 3.01 8.01 5.17
C LEU A 19 3.91 8.22 6.39
N GLN A 20 3.73 7.42 7.45
CA GLN A 20 4.63 7.42 8.62
C GLN A 20 6.07 7.04 8.26
N ASN A 21 6.25 6.07 7.36
CA ASN A 21 7.55 5.72 6.79
C ASN A 21 8.17 6.87 5.97
N CYS A 22 7.38 7.86 5.56
CA CYS A 22 7.82 9.04 4.82
C CYS A 22 7.94 10.29 5.70
N THR A 23 7.62 10.26 7.00
CA THR A 23 7.69 11.44 7.89
C THR A 23 8.89 11.44 8.83
N LEU A 24 9.73 10.40 8.84
CA LEU A 24 10.93 10.28 9.70
C LEU A 24 12.14 11.11 9.23
N PHE A 25 11.92 12.38 8.97
CA PHE A 25 12.95 13.28 8.46
C PHE A 25 13.36 14.34 9.48
N LYS A 26 14.67 14.56 9.63
CA LYS A 26 15.28 15.45 10.64
C LYS A 26 15.49 16.90 10.19
N ASN A 27 15.25 17.25 8.91
CA ASN A 27 15.61 18.55 8.34
C ASN A 27 14.43 19.32 7.71
N VAL A 28 14.54 20.66 7.66
CA VAL A 28 13.52 21.59 7.12
C VAL A 28 13.16 21.32 5.65
N ARG A 29 14.10 20.84 4.82
CA ARG A 29 13.83 20.49 3.41
C ARG A 29 12.86 19.29 3.27
N ASP A 30 12.75 18.47 4.31
CA ASP A 30 11.84 17.35 4.32
C ASP A 30 10.42 17.73 4.74
N PHE A 31 10.23 18.90 5.36
CA PHE A 31 8.92 19.45 5.69
C PHE A 31 8.06 19.68 4.43
N VAL A 32 8.69 20.13 3.34
CA VAL A 32 8.03 20.27 2.02
C VAL A 32 7.52 18.92 1.51
N LYS A 33 8.33 17.86 1.64
CA LYS A 33 7.95 16.50 1.23
C LYS A 33 6.83 15.96 2.09
N ILE A 34 6.88 16.19 3.41
CA ILE A 34 5.81 15.80 4.34
C ILE A 34 4.49 16.44 3.92
N PHE A 35 4.51 17.74 3.57
CA PHE A 35 3.31 18.43 3.11
C PHE A 35 2.76 17.83 1.81
N MET A 36 3.62 17.47 0.85
CA MET A 36 3.22 16.78 -0.39
C MET A 36 2.49 15.46 -0.09
N TYR A 37 2.99 14.67 0.85
CA TYR A 37 2.33 13.42 1.27
C TYR A 37 1.01 13.64 1.99
N LEU A 38 0.93 14.65 2.86
CA LEU A 38 -0.30 15.01 3.54
C LEU A 38 -1.37 15.43 2.54
N LYS A 39 -1.01 16.15 1.46
CA LYS A 39 -1.94 16.45 0.37
C LYS A 39 -2.43 15.18 -0.32
N CYS A 40 -1.53 14.25 -0.67
CA CYS A 40 -1.96 12.99 -1.26
C CYS A 40 -2.83 12.16 -0.31
N TYR A 41 -2.57 12.19 1.00
CA TYR A 41 -3.44 11.58 2.00
C TYR A 41 -4.81 12.25 2.02
N PHE A 42 -4.86 13.58 2.04
CA PHE A 42 -6.09 14.35 2.05
C PHE A 42 -6.97 14.02 0.83
N PHE A 43 -6.41 14.04 -0.37
CA PHE A 43 -7.14 13.74 -1.60
C PHE A 43 -7.42 12.25 -1.84
N THR A 44 -6.92 11.35 -0.99
CA THR A 44 -7.23 9.92 -1.07
C THR A 44 -8.04 9.45 0.14
N VAL A 45 -7.49 9.49 1.35
CA VAL A 45 -8.14 8.96 2.55
C VAL A 45 -9.25 9.87 3.07
N GLU A 46 -9.13 11.19 2.94
CA GLU A 46 -10.18 12.13 3.40
C GLU A 46 -11.23 12.39 2.32
N PHE A 47 -10.81 12.68 1.09
CA PHE A 47 -11.70 13.10 -0.01
C PHE A 47 -11.57 12.26 -1.29
N GLY A 48 -11.10 11.02 -1.17
CA GLY A 48 -10.91 10.15 -2.33
C GLY A 48 -12.18 9.46 -2.83
N LEU A 49 -12.20 9.25 -4.15
CA LEU A 49 -13.24 8.53 -4.87
C LEU A 49 -12.65 7.25 -5.50
N CYS A 50 -13.49 6.24 -5.69
CA CYS A 50 -13.12 5.04 -6.44
C CYS A 50 -14.20 4.67 -7.43
N ARG A 51 -13.80 3.97 -8.50
CA ARG A 51 -14.73 3.44 -9.50
C ARG A 51 -14.87 1.93 -9.31
N GLN A 52 -16.05 1.48 -8.91
CA GLN A 52 -16.36 0.07 -8.69
C GLN A 52 -17.47 -0.35 -9.65
N ASN A 53 -17.23 -1.37 -10.47
CA ASN A 53 -18.20 -1.87 -11.46
C ASN A 53 -18.75 -0.77 -12.40
N GLY A 54 -17.90 0.20 -12.78
CA GLY A 54 -18.30 1.34 -13.61
C GLY A 54 -18.99 2.48 -12.86
N GLU A 55 -19.38 2.28 -11.61
CA GLU A 55 -20.01 3.31 -10.77
C GLU A 55 -18.97 4.08 -9.96
N LEU A 56 -19.14 5.41 -9.90
CA LEU A 56 -18.36 6.27 -9.03
C LEU A 56 -18.87 6.16 -7.60
N ARG A 57 -17.95 5.91 -6.65
CA ARG A 57 -18.25 5.76 -5.23
C ARG A 57 -17.26 6.54 -4.39
N ALA A 58 -17.74 7.16 -3.32
CA ALA A 58 -16.88 7.80 -2.34
C ALA A 58 -16.38 6.78 -1.31
N TYR A 59 -15.13 6.93 -0.90
CA TYR A 59 -14.58 6.19 0.23
C TYR A 59 -13.86 7.08 1.25
N GLY A 60 -13.61 8.35 0.90
CA GLY A 60 -12.96 9.31 1.78
C GLY A 60 -13.74 9.54 3.07
N ALA A 61 -13.05 9.61 4.21
CA ALA A 61 -13.67 9.83 5.51
C ALA A 61 -14.39 11.18 5.61
N GLY A 62 -13.79 12.25 5.07
CA GLY A 62 -14.40 13.57 4.93
C GLY A 62 -15.69 13.54 4.10
N LEU A 63 -15.66 12.87 2.94
CA LEU A 63 -16.87 12.70 2.12
C LEU A 63 -17.95 11.90 2.84
N LEU A 64 -17.59 10.81 3.51
CA LEU A 64 -18.56 9.95 4.20
C LEU A 64 -19.15 10.60 5.46
N SER A 65 -18.48 11.61 6.02
CA SER A 65 -18.96 12.39 7.17
C SER A 65 -19.79 13.62 6.78
N SER A 66 -19.69 14.09 5.53
CA SER A 66 -20.45 15.24 5.01
C SER A 66 -21.42 14.84 3.91
N ILE A 67 -22.72 14.74 4.24
CA ILE A 67 -23.77 14.36 3.27
C ILE A 67 -23.84 15.36 2.10
N SER A 68 -23.69 16.66 2.37
CA SER A 68 -23.77 17.71 1.35
C SER A 68 -22.62 17.60 0.35
N GLU A 69 -21.41 17.36 0.85
CA GLU A 69 -20.22 17.24 0.00
C GLU A 69 -20.18 15.91 -0.74
N LEU A 70 -20.64 14.82 -0.12
CA LEU A 70 -20.82 13.54 -0.78
C LEU A 70 -21.75 13.66 -2.00
N LYS A 71 -22.90 14.32 -1.82
CA LYS A 71 -23.85 14.56 -2.92
C LYS A 71 -23.21 15.42 -4.01
N HIS A 72 -22.44 16.44 -3.65
CA HIS A 72 -21.73 17.28 -4.62
C HIS A 72 -20.69 16.47 -5.42
N ALA A 73 -19.82 15.73 -4.74
CA ALA A 73 -18.77 14.92 -5.36
C ALA A 73 -19.33 13.84 -6.33
N LEU A 74 -20.52 13.31 -6.03
CA LEU A 74 -21.19 12.30 -6.88
C LEU A 74 -22.22 12.88 -7.86
N SER A 75 -22.44 14.20 -7.87
CA SER A 75 -23.47 14.84 -8.69
C SER A 75 -23.15 14.91 -10.19
N GLY A 76 -21.92 14.55 -10.59
CA GLY A 76 -21.40 14.74 -11.95
C GLY A 76 -21.03 16.18 -12.29
N LYS A 77 -21.28 17.15 -11.39
CA LYS A 77 -20.85 18.55 -11.56
C LYS A 77 -19.46 18.83 -11.00
N ALA A 78 -18.98 17.95 -10.11
CA ALA A 78 -17.67 18.08 -9.50
C ALA A 78 -16.56 17.70 -10.50
N ASN A 79 -15.42 18.38 -10.41
CA ASN A 79 -14.26 18.07 -11.25
C ASN A 79 -13.55 16.81 -10.72
N ILE A 80 -13.64 15.71 -11.45
CA ILE A 80 -13.04 14.43 -11.04
C ILE A 80 -11.88 14.10 -11.96
N LYS A 81 -10.69 13.90 -11.38
CA LYS A 81 -9.46 13.55 -12.08
C LYS A 81 -8.97 12.17 -11.64
N LYS A 82 -8.17 11.51 -12.47
CA LYS A 82 -7.47 10.29 -12.04
C LYS A 82 -6.43 10.63 -10.98
N PHE A 83 -6.33 9.79 -9.96
CA PHE A 83 -5.32 9.94 -8.91
C PHE A 83 -3.92 9.77 -9.48
N ASP A 84 -3.15 10.86 -9.45
CA ASP A 84 -1.74 10.88 -9.77
C ASP A 84 -1.02 11.68 -8.68
N PRO A 85 -0.18 11.04 -7.85
CA PRO A 85 0.56 11.71 -6.80
C PRO A 85 1.32 12.96 -7.27
N GLU A 86 1.85 12.99 -8.51
CA GLU A 86 2.61 14.15 -9.00
C GLU A 86 1.74 15.36 -9.34
N VAL A 87 0.47 15.11 -9.66
CA VAL A 87 -0.51 16.18 -9.92
C VAL A 87 -1.17 16.60 -8.62
N THR A 88 -1.55 15.64 -7.79
CA THR A 88 -2.28 15.86 -6.53
C THR A 88 -1.52 16.72 -5.53
N ILE A 89 -0.19 16.63 -5.48
CA ILE A 89 0.65 17.48 -4.62
C ILE A 89 0.54 18.98 -4.90
N ASN A 90 0.16 19.36 -6.12
CA ASN A 90 0.02 20.76 -6.52
C ASN A 90 -1.39 21.29 -6.22
N GLN A 91 -2.34 20.42 -5.91
CA GLN A 91 -3.70 20.81 -5.56
C GLN A 91 -3.73 21.48 -4.19
N GLU A 92 -4.56 22.51 -4.05
CA GLU A 92 -4.83 23.17 -2.78
C GLU A 92 -5.91 22.41 -1.99
N CYS A 93 -5.65 22.18 -0.70
CA CYS A 93 -6.60 21.54 0.21
C CYS A 93 -7.53 22.59 0.79
N LEU A 94 -8.81 22.54 0.44
CA LEU A 94 -9.81 23.48 0.96
C LEU A 94 -10.42 22.90 2.25
N ILE A 95 -10.43 23.69 3.33
CA ILE A 95 -10.94 23.23 4.64
C ILE A 95 -12.37 23.74 4.88
N THR A 96 -12.67 24.94 4.40
CA THR A 96 -13.93 25.66 4.69
C THR A 96 -14.98 25.52 3.60
N THR A 97 -14.58 25.11 2.39
CA THR A 97 -15.45 24.99 1.21
C THR A 97 -15.31 23.61 0.58
N PHE A 98 -16.23 23.26 -0.33
CA PHE A 98 -16.10 22.03 -1.13
C PHE A 98 -14.80 22.03 -1.92
N GLN A 99 -14.23 20.84 -2.12
CA GLN A 99 -13.01 20.70 -2.93
C GLN A 99 -13.27 21.11 -4.38
N GLU A 100 -12.35 21.87 -4.97
CA GLU A 100 -12.40 22.21 -6.40
C GLU A 100 -12.25 20.99 -7.30
N CYS A 101 -11.51 19.98 -6.85
CA CYS A 101 -11.39 18.73 -7.55
C CYS A 101 -11.26 17.53 -6.61
N TYR A 102 -11.76 16.40 -7.10
CA TYR A 102 -11.67 15.11 -6.44
C TYR A 102 -10.82 14.16 -7.29
N TYR A 103 -10.15 13.23 -6.63
CA TYR A 103 -9.30 12.25 -7.29
C TYR A 103 -9.92 10.86 -7.18
N GLU A 104 -10.06 10.20 -8.32
CA GLU A 104 -10.53 8.82 -8.39
C GLU A 104 -9.40 7.82 -8.65
N SER A 105 -9.49 6.66 -8.03
CA SER A 105 -8.65 5.49 -8.32
C SER A 105 -9.48 4.32 -8.81
N ALA A 106 -8.96 3.51 -9.73
CA ALA A 106 -9.67 2.30 -10.17
C ALA A 106 -9.67 1.24 -9.06
N SER A 107 -8.62 1.21 -8.23
CA SER A 107 -8.58 0.36 -7.05
C SER A 107 -7.67 0.92 -5.96
N PHE A 108 -7.91 0.48 -4.72
CA PHE A 108 -6.98 0.74 -3.60
C PHE A 108 -5.58 0.18 -3.84
N ASN A 109 -5.45 -0.88 -4.65
CA ASN A 109 -4.15 -1.45 -4.96
C ASN A 109 -3.36 -0.53 -5.91
N GLU A 110 -4.03 0.03 -6.92
CA GLU A 110 -3.45 1.04 -7.79
C GLU A 110 -3.01 2.27 -7.00
N ALA A 111 -3.88 2.82 -6.14
CA ALA A 111 -3.53 3.99 -5.33
C ALA A 111 -2.31 3.73 -4.42
N LYS A 112 -2.23 2.53 -3.80
CA LYS A 112 -1.06 2.11 -3.01
C LYS A 112 0.21 1.99 -3.86
N LEU A 113 0.10 1.44 -5.06
CA LEU A 113 1.25 1.28 -5.96
C LEU A 113 1.78 2.65 -6.39
N ARG A 114 0.90 3.54 -6.86
CA ARG A 114 1.25 4.92 -7.23
C ARG A 114 1.92 5.66 -6.08
N MET A 115 1.38 5.53 -4.86
CA MET A 115 1.97 6.13 -3.67
C MET A 115 3.36 5.55 -3.35
N ARG A 116 3.56 4.24 -3.54
CA ARG A 116 4.86 3.59 -3.34
C ARG A 116 5.89 4.07 -4.37
N GLU A 117 5.52 4.15 -5.64
CA GLU A 117 6.37 4.66 -6.72
C GLU A 117 6.76 6.13 -6.46
N PHE A 118 5.78 6.94 -6.07
CA PHE A 118 6.02 8.31 -5.65
C PHE A 118 6.98 8.39 -4.46
N ALA A 119 6.83 7.48 -3.48
CA ALA A 119 7.72 7.43 -2.33
C ALA A 119 9.15 6.99 -2.63
N MET A 120 9.35 6.17 -3.67
CA MET A 120 10.68 5.78 -4.14
C MET A 120 11.44 6.92 -4.82
N LYS A 121 10.75 7.89 -5.42
CA LYS A 121 11.39 9.08 -6.03
C LYS A 121 12.10 9.97 -5.01
N ILE A 122 11.78 9.80 -3.72
CA ILE A 122 12.44 10.55 -2.65
C ILE A 122 13.78 9.93 -2.35
N LYS A 123 14.85 10.68 -2.68
CA LYS A 123 16.21 10.37 -2.24
C LYS A 123 16.25 10.41 -0.71
N ARG A 124 16.43 9.24 -0.10
CA ARG A 124 16.68 9.05 1.33
C ARG A 124 17.87 8.11 1.53
N PRO A 125 18.75 8.39 2.50
CA PRO A 125 19.97 7.59 2.69
C PRO A 125 19.70 6.22 3.37
N PHE A 126 18.46 5.96 3.78
CA PHE A 126 18.06 4.71 4.43
C PHE A 126 16.65 4.31 4.01
N ALA A 127 16.37 3.01 4.01
CA ALA A 127 15.00 2.52 3.91
C ALA A 127 14.39 2.39 5.31
N VAL A 128 13.07 2.37 5.39
CA VAL A 128 12.36 2.15 6.65
C VAL A 128 11.31 1.06 6.47
N ARG A 129 11.11 0.27 7.52
CA ARG A 129 10.11 -0.79 7.60
C ARG A 129 9.31 -0.60 8.87
N TYR A 130 8.01 -0.84 8.79
CA TYR A 130 7.20 -0.95 9.99
C TYR A 130 7.21 -2.39 10.51
N ASN A 131 7.46 -2.55 11.79
CA ASN A 131 7.33 -3.82 12.48
C ASN A 131 5.98 -3.85 13.23
N PRO A 132 5.02 -4.70 12.80
CA PRO A 132 3.69 -4.76 13.39
C PRO A 132 3.68 -5.40 14.79
N TYR A 133 4.70 -6.19 15.15
CA TYR A 133 4.76 -6.91 16.42
C TYR A 133 5.06 -5.98 17.60
N ASN A 134 5.97 -5.02 17.40
CA ASN A 134 6.37 -4.05 18.41
C ASN A 134 5.85 -2.63 18.11
N GLN A 135 5.04 -2.47 17.05
CA GLN A 135 4.46 -1.21 16.61
C GLN A 135 5.52 -0.09 16.39
N SER A 136 6.70 -0.46 15.94
CA SER A 136 7.83 0.46 15.76
C SER A 136 8.28 0.58 14.31
N ILE A 137 9.01 1.66 14.00
CA ILE A 137 9.63 1.86 12.69
C ILE A 137 11.12 1.51 12.77
N GLU A 138 11.51 0.52 11.98
CA GLU A 138 12.88 0.04 11.86
C GLU A 138 13.59 0.72 10.69
N ILE A 139 14.78 1.24 10.96
CA ILE A 139 15.63 1.86 9.94
C ILE A 139 16.55 0.78 9.34
N LEU A 140 16.41 0.57 8.05
CA LEU A 140 17.23 -0.34 7.24
C LEU A 140 18.41 0.45 6.70
N SER A 141 19.46 0.55 7.53
CA SER A 141 20.73 1.21 7.20
C SER A 141 21.92 0.27 7.22
N LYS A 142 21.82 -0.87 7.91
CA LYS A 142 22.90 -1.85 8.08
C LYS A 142 22.54 -3.18 7.42
N THR A 143 23.54 -3.87 6.88
CA THR A 143 23.41 -5.21 6.27
C THR A 143 22.80 -6.22 7.24
N GLN A 144 23.16 -6.16 8.53
CA GLN A 144 22.60 -7.05 9.55
C GLN A 144 21.07 -6.94 9.68
N HIS A 145 20.53 -5.72 9.62
CA HIS A 145 19.07 -5.53 9.74
C HIS A 145 18.35 -6.10 8.52
N VAL A 146 18.96 -5.99 7.33
CA VAL A 146 18.42 -6.56 6.09
C VAL A 146 18.50 -8.10 6.14
N SER A 147 19.59 -8.67 6.64
CA SER A 147 19.77 -10.12 6.78
C SER A 147 18.73 -10.75 7.72
N ASN A 148 18.51 -10.15 8.89
CA ASN A 148 17.49 -10.63 9.84
C ASN A 148 16.09 -10.67 9.19
N ILE A 149 15.76 -9.64 8.41
CA ILE A 149 14.49 -9.56 7.67
C ILE A 149 14.38 -10.65 6.60
N ILE A 150 15.45 -10.91 5.87
CA ILE A 150 15.49 -11.98 4.88
C ILE A 150 15.29 -13.33 5.56
N SER A 151 15.90 -13.55 6.73
CA SER A 151 15.71 -14.76 7.52
C SER A 151 14.26 -14.93 7.99
N ASP A 152 13.61 -13.86 8.46
CA ASP A 152 12.19 -13.89 8.86
C ASP A 152 11.30 -14.24 7.66
N LEU A 153 11.53 -13.58 6.51
CA LEU A 153 10.80 -13.86 5.27
C LEU A 153 11.01 -15.30 4.78
N LYS A 154 12.22 -15.84 4.97
CA LYS A 154 12.53 -17.25 4.67
C LYS A 154 11.67 -18.18 5.53
N GLY A 155 11.55 -17.88 6.84
CA GLY A 155 10.67 -18.61 7.75
C GLY A 155 9.20 -18.57 7.32
N ASP A 156 8.68 -17.39 6.99
CA ASP A 156 7.31 -17.22 6.50
C ASP A 156 7.07 -18.02 5.21
N ILE A 157 8.02 -18.00 4.28
CA ILE A 157 7.93 -18.76 3.03
C ILE A 157 7.94 -20.28 3.31
N CYS A 158 8.76 -20.76 4.25
CA CYS A 158 8.75 -22.17 4.65
C CYS A 158 7.38 -22.61 5.21
N ILE A 159 6.72 -21.77 6.01
CA ILE A 159 5.36 -22.04 6.51
C ILE A 159 4.36 -22.14 5.35
N ILE A 160 4.48 -21.25 4.36
CA ILE A 160 3.64 -21.28 3.17
C ILE A 160 3.90 -22.57 2.38
N PHE A 161 5.14 -23.03 2.24
CA PHE A 161 5.48 -24.30 1.59
C PHE A 161 4.87 -25.51 2.30
N ASP A 162 4.97 -25.58 3.62
CA ASP A 162 4.37 -26.67 4.41
C ASP A 162 2.83 -26.68 4.28
N ALA A 163 2.20 -25.51 4.32
CA ALA A 163 0.76 -25.38 4.10
C ALA A 163 0.35 -25.82 2.69
N LEU A 164 1.11 -25.43 1.66
CA LEU A 164 0.86 -25.83 0.27
C LEU A 164 0.99 -27.34 0.09
N LYS A 165 2.02 -27.95 0.68
CA LYS A 165 2.22 -29.41 0.62
C LYS A 165 1.05 -30.16 1.25
N LYS A 166 0.60 -29.74 2.44
CA LYS A 166 -0.59 -30.32 3.10
C LYS A 166 -1.87 -30.17 2.28
N ILE A 167 -2.02 -29.06 1.56
CA ILE A 167 -3.13 -28.83 0.63
C ILE A 167 -3.02 -29.76 -0.60
N GLU A 168 -1.82 -30.04 -1.09
CA GLU A 168 -1.60 -30.99 -2.19
C GLU A 168 -1.88 -32.43 -1.75
N ASP A 169 -1.33 -32.86 -0.61
CA ASP A 169 -1.55 -34.19 -0.02
C ASP A 169 -3.04 -34.47 0.28
N SER A 170 -3.84 -33.42 0.54
CA SER A 170 -5.29 -33.53 0.71
C SER A 170 -6.09 -33.42 -0.61
N ASN A 171 -5.52 -32.78 -1.64
CA ASN A 171 -6.13 -32.63 -2.98
C ASN A 171 -5.67 -33.69 -3.99
N GLU A 172 -4.70 -34.55 -3.71
CA GLU A 172 -4.42 -35.76 -4.52
C GLU A 172 -5.64 -36.70 -4.60
N ALA A 173 -6.68 -36.47 -3.78
CA ALA A 173 -8.00 -37.07 -3.95
C ALA A 173 -8.86 -36.45 -5.09
N ASN A 174 -8.49 -35.30 -5.65
CA ASN A 174 -9.22 -34.59 -6.71
C ASN A 174 -8.25 -33.84 -7.67
N ASN A 175 -7.86 -34.53 -8.75
CA ASN A 175 -6.98 -34.10 -9.84
C ASN A 175 -7.06 -32.61 -10.23
N ASN A 176 -5.96 -31.86 -10.07
CA ASN A 176 -5.75 -30.57 -10.74
C ASN A 176 -4.27 -30.27 -11.04
N SER A 177 -3.87 -30.42 -12.31
CA SER A 177 -2.48 -30.35 -12.81
C SER A 177 -1.85 -28.95 -12.86
N LYS A 178 -2.64 -27.88 -12.70
CA LYS A 178 -2.17 -26.49 -12.84
C LYS A 178 -1.45 -25.95 -11.60
N PHE A 179 -1.71 -26.53 -10.42
CA PHE A 179 -1.14 -26.10 -9.14
C PHE A 179 0.29 -26.60 -8.93
N SER A 180 0.55 -27.87 -9.29
CA SER A 180 1.88 -28.51 -9.20
C SER A 180 2.97 -27.78 -10.01
N PHE A 181 2.61 -27.18 -11.15
CA PHE A 181 3.56 -26.42 -11.98
C PHE A 181 4.01 -25.10 -11.35
N GLN A 182 3.09 -24.37 -10.69
CA GLN A 182 3.44 -23.13 -9.98
C GLN A 182 4.28 -23.42 -8.73
N TYR A 183 4.01 -24.55 -8.05
CA TYR A 183 4.77 -25.02 -6.89
C TYR A 183 6.24 -25.27 -7.24
N LYS A 184 6.52 -26.07 -8.28
CA LYS A 184 7.89 -26.36 -8.73
C LYS A 184 8.69 -25.11 -9.09
N LYS A 185 8.04 -24.14 -9.75
CA LYS A 185 8.69 -22.87 -10.14
C LYS A 185 9.05 -22.00 -8.93
N LEU A 186 8.23 -22.04 -7.88
CA LEU A 186 8.50 -21.34 -6.61
C LEU A 186 9.61 -22.02 -5.80
N GLU A 187 9.63 -23.35 -5.78
CA GLU A 187 10.66 -24.15 -5.09
C GLU A 187 12.04 -23.92 -5.72
N GLU A 188 12.12 -23.88 -7.05
CA GLU A 188 13.34 -23.60 -7.80
C GLU A 188 13.85 -22.16 -7.55
N ALA A 189 12.95 -21.17 -7.54
CA ALA A 189 13.30 -19.79 -7.21
C ALA A 189 13.85 -19.65 -5.77
N PHE A 190 13.31 -20.42 -4.82
CA PHE A 190 13.75 -20.41 -3.42
C PHE A 190 15.08 -21.13 -3.20
N ARG A 191 15.34 -22.23 -3.91
CA ARG A 191 16.67 -22.88 -3.92
C ARG A 191 17.74 -21.95 -4.46
N ASN A 192 17.46 -21.26 -5.55
CA ASN A 192 18.41 -20.33 -6.16
C ASN A 192 18.70 -19.14 -5.22
N LEU A 193 17.69 -18.61 -4.52
CA LEU A 193 17.88 -17.56 -3.51
C LEU A 193 18.72 -18.01 -2.30
N SER A 194 18.78 -19.31 -2.00
CA SER A 194 19.58 -19.85 -0.90
C SER A 194 21.07 -20.00 -1.24
N LEU A 195 21.43 -20.05 -2.53
CA LEU A 195 22.83 -20.16 -2.98
C LEU A 195 23.53 -18.79 -2.97
N ASP A 196 22.85 -17.72 -3.39
CA ASP A 196 23.46 -16.38 -3.52
C ASP A 196 23.86 -15.71 -2.19
N LEU A 197 23.48 -16.27 -1.04
CA LEU A 197 23.82 -15.74 0.30
C LEU A 197 24.93 -16.53 1.01
N GLN A 198 25.46 -17.60 0.40
CA GLN A 198 26.60 -18.35 0.94
C GLN A 198 27.96 -17.88 0.39
N ASP A 199 27.99 -17.04 -0.65
CA ASP A 199 29.22 -16.65 -1.36
C ASP A 199 29.73 -15.22 -1.03
N THR A 200 29.39 -14.66 0.13
CA THR A 200 30.03 -13.42 0.61
C THR A 200 30.70 -13.64 1.96
N GLU A 201 31.80 -14.39 1.94
CA GLU A 201 32.90 -14.25 2.91
C GLU A 201 33.84 -13.11 2.50
#